data_AF-A0A1Y1WGG7-F1
#
_entry.id   AF-A0A1Y1WGG7-F1
#
_cell.length_a   1.000
_cell.length_b   1.000
_cell.length_c   1.000
_cell.angle_alpha   90.00
_cell.angle_beta   90.00
_cell.angle_gamma   90.00
#
_symmetry.space_group_name_H-M   'P 1'
#
loop_
_entity.id
_entity.type
_entity.pdbx_description
1 polymer ?
#
loop_
_entity_poly.entity_id
_entity_poly.type
_entity_poly.pdbx_seq_one_letter_code
_entity_poly.pdbx_strand_id
1 'polypeptide(L)'
;MKGPLAYLSAFALYTFAASVSAVSPITTHVLDAKLGLPGSGVPITLKVTAGVIARCTTDADGRCNSLLPDSYVLKRGVYTAFYPFADITFEIETPAPHYHIPLNLAPYSFTTYRGS
;
A
#
# COMPACT_ATOMS: atom_id res chain seq x y z
N MET A 1 68.62 -0.97 -22.48
CA MET A 1 67.60 -1.90 -21.97
C MET A 1 66.36 -1.08 -21.66
N LYS A 2 65.26 -1.25 -22.42
CA LYS A 2 64.00 -0.50 -22.23
C LYS A 2 63.25 -1.11 -21.04
N GLY A 3 62.90 -0.28 -20.05
CA GLY A 3 62.17 -0.70 -18.85
C GLY A 3 60.75 -1.19 -19.16
N PRO A 4 60.08 -1.88 -18.22
CA PRO A 4 58.78 -2.48 -18.47
C PRO A 4 57.69 -1.41 -18.65
N LEU A 5 56.84 -1.59 -19.65
CA LEU A 5 55.61 -0.83 -19.78
C LEU A 5 54.63 -1.30 -18.70
N ALA A 6 54.11 -0.36 -17.89
CA ALA A 6 52.94 -0.57 -17.06
C ALA A 6 51.70 -0.05 -17.83
N TYR A 7 50.61 -0.80 -17.79
CA TYR A 7 49.32 -0.38 -18.32
C TYR A 7 48.27 -0.44 -17.22
N LEU A 8 47.40 0.56 -17.16
CA LEU A 8 46.24 0.63 -16.27
C LEU A 8 44.99 0.51 -17.14
N SER A 9 44.16 -0.51 -16.95
CA SER A 9 42.84 -0.58 -17.60
C SER A 9 41.74 -0.47 -16.54
N ALA A 10 40.94 0.59 -16.60
CA ALA A 10 39.69 0.70 -15.87
C ALA A 10 38.54 0.30 -16.81
N PHE A 11 37.93 -0.86 -16.56
CA PHE A 11 36.66 -1.24 -17.21
C PHE A 11 35.52 -0.71 -16.33
N ALA A 12 34.89 0.38 -16.74
CA ALA A 12 33.62 0.81 -16.15
C ALA A 12 32.50 -0.06 -16.76
N LEU A 13 32.09 -1.11 -16.03
CA LEU A 13 30.84 -1.79 -16.32
C LEU A 13 29.69 -0.85 -15.93
N TYR A 14 29.15 -0.13 -16.91
CA TYR A 14 27.85 0.51 -16.75
C TYR A 14 26.78 -0.59 -16.78
N THR A 15 26.38 -1.07 -15.61
CA THR A 15 25.20 -1.93 -15.49
C THR A 15 23.97 -1.05 -15.73
N PHE A 16 23.34 -1.18 -16.90
CA PHE A 16 21.99 -0.65 -17.10
C PHE A 16 21.02 -1.56 -16.34
N ALA A 17 20.64 -1.18 -15.12
CA ALA A 17 19.46 -1.73 -14.50
C ALA A 17 18.25 -1.16 -15.24
N ALA A 18 17.66 -1.94 -16.15
CA ALA A 18 16.34 -1.63 -16.66
C ALA A 18 15.35 -1.79 -15.49
N SER A 19 15.03 -0.70 -14.80
CA SER A 19 13.94 -0.64 -13.84
C SER A 19 12.63 -0.65 -14.62
N VAL A 20 12.14 -1.86 -14.93
CA VAL A 20 10.72 -2.03 -15.20
C VAL A 20 10.00 -1.72 -13.89
N SER A 21 9.42 -0.53 -13.78
CA SER A 21 8.54 -0.18 -12.66
C SER A 21 7.29 -1.02 -12.77
N ALA A 22 7.38 -2.24 -12.25
CA ALA A 22 6.30 -3.18 -12.30
C ALA A 22 5.33 -2.86 -11.15
N VAL A 23 4.16 -2.35 -11.52
CA VAL A 23 3.15 -1.88 -10.56
C VAL A 23 2.55 -3.09 -9.85
N SER A 24 2.49 -3.05 -8.52
CA SER A 24 1.83 -4.09 -7.72
C SER A 24 0.39 -4.31 -8.23
N PRO A 25 -0.08 -5.56 -8.36
CA PRO A 25 -1.46 -5.86 -8.77
C PRO A 25 -2.51 -5.36 -7.78
N ILE A 26 -2.12 -5.04 -6.54
CA ILE A 26 -2.94 -4.35 -5.55
C ILE A 26 -2.23 -3.06 -5.14
N THR A 27 -2.91 -1.94 -5.32
CA THR A 27 -2.44 -0.63 -4.87
C THR A 27 -3.46 0.00 -3.94
N THR A 28 -3.03 0.98 -3.14
CA THR A 28 -3.93 1.77 -2.31
C THR A 28 -3.49 3.24 -2.27
N HIS A 29 -4.41 4.09 -1.81
CA HIS A 29 -4.20 5.52 -1.62
C HIS A 29 -4.99 5.95 -0.39
N VAL A 30 -4.30 6.57 0.57
CA VAL A 30 -4.88 7.09 1.80
C VAL A 30 -4.97 8.61 1.68
N LEU A 31 -6.13 9.15 2.04
CA LEU A 31 -6.40 10.59 2.08
C LEU A 31 -6.80 10.97 3.50
N ASP A 32 -6.23 12.07 4.00
CA ASP A 32 -6.78 12.79 5.15
C ASP A 32 -7.94 13.66 4.65
N ALA A 33 -9.16 13.20 4.87
CA ALA A 33 -10.37 13.91 4.43
C ALA A 33 -10.60 15.23 5.19
N LYS A 34 -10.02 15.41 6.38
CA LYS A 34 -10.16 16.65 7.17
C LYS A 34 -9.31 17.75 6.58
N LEU A 35 -8.07 17.43 6.22
CA LEU A 35 -7.10 18.39 5.67
C LEU A 35 -7.14 18.47 4.14
N GLY A 36 -7.75 17.49 3.48
CA GLY A 36 -7.73 17.36 2.02
C GLY A 36 -6.34 17.02 1.47
N LEU A 37 -5.49 16.37 2.28
CA LEU A 37 -4.09 16.06 1.96
C LEU A 37 -3.87 14.55 1.83
N PRO A 38 -2.79 14.11 1.16
CA PRO A 38 -2.40 12.71 1.20
C PRO A 38 -2.05 12.24 2.62
N GLY A 39 -2.56 11.08 3.00
CA GLY A 39 -2.23 10.42 4.26
C GLY A 39 -0.88 9.74 4.17
N SER A 40 0.21 10.51 4.26
CA SER A 40 1.59 10.02 4.23
C SER A 40 1.99 9.34 5.55
N GLY A 41 2.85 8.32 5.48
CA GLY A 41 3.37 7.62 6.67
C GLY A 41 2.40 6.63 7.32
N VAL A 42 1.28 6.32 6.66
CA VAL A 42 0.24 5.44 7.19
C VAL A 42 0.64 3.98 6.97
N PRO A 43 0.76 3.16 8.03
CA PRO A 43 1.06 1.75 7.90
C PRO A 43 -0.15 0.97 7.37
N ILE A 44 0.05 0.22 6.29
CA ILE A 44 -0.96 -0.63 5.67
C ILE A 44 -0.54 -2.09 5.81
N THR A 45 -1.53 -2.95 6.11
CA THR A 45 -1.34 -4.40 6.16
C THR A 45 -2.37 -5.06 5.26
N LEU A 46 -1.92 -5.82 4.27
CA LEU A 46 -2.76 -6.67 3.43
C LEU A 46 -2.83 -8.07 4.03
N LYS A 47 -4.05 -8.57 4.27
CA LYS A 47 -4.31 -9.89 4.86
C LYS A 47 -5.22 -10.73 3.96
N VAL A 48 -5.01 -12.03 4.03
CA VAL A 48 -5.96 -13.07 3.61
C VAL A 48 -6.34 -13.90 4.84
N THR A 49 -7.29 -14.83 4.71
CA THR A 49 -7.70 -15.70 5.83
C THR A 49 -6.54 -16.45 6.49
N ALA A 50 -5.52 -16.82 5.70
CA ALA A 50 -4.31 -17.48 6.20
C ALA A 50 -3.33 -16.55 6.94
N GLY A 51 -3.52 -15.23 6.89
CA GLY A 51 -2.68 -14.26 7.59
C GLY A 51 -2.26 -13.06 6.74
N VAL A 52 -1.25 -12.33 7.22
CA VAL A 52 -0.66 -11.16 6.54
C VAL A 52 0.15 -11.62 5.34
N ILE A 53 -0.08 -11.01 4.18
CA ILE A 53 0.66 -11.31 2.94
C ILE A 53 1.53 -10.16 2.45
N ALA A 54 1.24 -8.92 2.88
CA ALA A 54 2.06 -7.77 2.57
C ALA A 54 1.88 -6.65 3.59
N ARG A 55 2.88 -5.77 3.64
CA ARG A 55 2.85 -4.50 4.38
C ARG A 55 3.49 -3.41 3.52
N CYS A 56 3.03 -2.20 3.70
CA CYS A 56 3.68 -1.00 3.19
C CYS A 56 3.41 0.16 4.15
N THR A 57 4.18 1.22 4.00
CA THR A 57 3.86 2.52 4.58
C THR A 57 3.62 3.46 3.41
N THR A 58 2.56 4.27 3.46
CA THR A 58 2.23 5.19 2.38
C THR A 58 3.33 6.22 2.14
N ASP A 59 3.60 6.52 0.87
CA ASP A 59 4.56 7.53 0.44
C ASP A 59 4.05 8.97 0.66
N ALA A 60 4.81 9.97 0.20
CA ALA A 60 4.45 11.38 0.32
C ALA A 60 3.13 11.75 -0.38
N ASP A 61 2.73 10.97 -1.39
CA ASP A 61 1.46 11.09 -2.10
C ASP A 61 0.38 10.18 -1.51
N GLY A 62 0.60 9.63 -0.31
CA GLY A 62 -0.37 8.79 0.40
C GLY A 62 -0.56 7.41 -0.22
N ARG A 63 0.33 6.96 -1.11
CA ARG A 63 0.14 5.74 -1.90
C ARG A 63 1.00 4.57 -1.44
N CYS A 64 0.51 3.37 -1.74
CA CYS A 64 1.33 2.16 -1.77
C CYS A 64 1.21 1.48 -3.13
N ASN A 65 2.27 1.59 -3.94
CA ASN A 65 2.31 1.03 -5.30
C ASN A 65 3.10 -0.28 -5.41
N SER A 66 3.68 -0.75 -4.30
CA SER A 66 4.63 -1.89 -4.24
C SER A 66 4.25 -2.93 -3.18
N LEU A 67 2.96 -3.06 -2.85
CA LEU A 67 2.46 -4.01 -1.83
C LEU A 67 2.80 -5.46 -2.16
N LEU A 68 2.64 -5.86 -3.42
CA LEU A 68 2.93 -7.20 -3.90
C LEU A 68 3.93 -7.13 -5.06
N PRO A 69 4.76 -8.17 -5.26
CA PRO A 69 5.52 -8.31 -6.49
C PRO A 69 4.58 -8.27 -7.70
N ASP A 70 5.05 -7.71 -8.80
CA ASP A 70 4.36 -7.70 -10.09
C ASP A 70 4.02 -9.10 -10.63
N SER A 71 4.88 -10.07 -10.31
CA SER A 71 4.71 -11.50 -10.60
C SER A 71 3.64 -12.16 -9.73
N TYR A 72 3.08 -11.48 -8.74
CA TYR A 72 2.03 -12.03 -7.89
C TYR A 72 0.73 -12.17 -8.67
N VAL A 73 0.25 -13.41 -8.80
CA VAL A 73 -1.00 -13.71 -9.50
C VAL A 73 -2.17 -13.64 -8.52
N LEU A 74 -3.07 -12.68 -8.72
CA LEU A 74 -4.35 -12.64 -7.99
C LEU A 74 -5.21 -13.82 -8.41
N LYS A 75 -5.45 -14.75 -7.49
CA LYS A 75 -6.34 -15.88 -7.72
C LYS A 75 -7.78 -15.36 -7.77
N ARG A 76 -8.51 -15.70 -8.83
CA ARG A 76 -9.94 -15.44 -8.93
C ARG A 76 -10.66 -16.21 -7.81
N GLY A 77 -11.26 -15.48 -6.88
CA GLY A 77 -12.30 -16.01 -6.02
C GLY A 77 -13.66 -15.86 -6.71
N VAL A 78 -14.61 -16.73 -6.37
CA VAL A 78 -16.03 -16.43 -6.60
C VAL A 78 -16.44 -15.46 -5.49
N TYR A 79 -16.31 -14.17 -5.77
CA TYR A 79 -16.75 -13.13 -4.85
C TYR A 79 -18.25 -12.94 -5.04
N THR A 80 -19.06 -13.40 -4.09
CA THR A 80 -20.51 -13.09 -4.06
C THR A 80 -20.77 -11.65 -3.59
N ALA A 81 -19.78 -11.00 -2.96
CA ALA A 81 -19.76 -9.61 -2.55
C ALA A 81 -18.33 -9.04 -2.59
N PHE A 82 -18.18 -7.74 -2.90
CA PHE A 82 -16.87 -7.08 -2.92
C PHE A 82 -16.31 -6.89 -1.49
N TYR A 83 -17.18 -6.58 -0.53
CA TYR A 83 -16.87 -6.53 0.89
C TYR A 83 -17.56 -7.70 1.60
N PRO A 84 -16.94 -8.89 1.69
CA PRO A 84 -17.53 -10.02 2.41
C PRO A 84 -17.70 -9.74 3.91
N PHE A 85 -16.90 -8.82 4.46
CA PHE A 85 -17.01 -8.27 5.82
C PHE A 85 -16.43 -6.85 5.82
N ALA A 86 -16.78 -6.05 6.83
CA ALA A 86 -16.22 -4.73 7.09
C ALA A 86 -15.97 -4.56 8.60
N ASP A 87 -14.71 -4.41 9.00
CA ASP A 87 -14.32 -4.16 10.39
C ASP A 87 -14.08 -2.66 10.60
N ILE A 88 -14.82 -2.05 11.53
CA ILE A 88 -14.64 -0.63 11.91
C ILE A 88 -13.92 -0.56 13.24
N THR A 89 -12.65 -0.17 13.22
CA THR A 89 -11.84 0.09 14.42
C THR A 89 -11.83 1.60 14.69
N PHE A 90 -12.15 2.00 15.92
CA PHE A 90 -12.18 3.40 16.33
C PHE A 90 -11.68 3.55 17.77
N GLU A 91 -11.19 4.74 18.09
CA GLU A 91 -10.74 5.10 19.44
C GLU A 91 -11.80 5.96 20.16
N ILE A 92 -11.89 5.79 21.48
CA ILE A 92 -12.75 6.61 22.35
C ILE A 92 -11.85 7.63 23.05
N GLU A 93 -11.79 8.85 22.53
CA GLU A 93 -10.95 9.92 23.09
C GLU A 93 -11.51 10.48 24.41
N THR A 94 -12.83 10.66 24.49
CA THR A 94 -13.51 11.24 25.65
C THR A 94 -14.73 10.41 26.03
N PRO A 95 -14.97 10.14 27.33
CA PRO A 95 -16.18 9.45 27.74
C PRO A 95 -17.43 10.21 27.26
N ALA A 96 -18.31 9.52 26.53
CA ALA A 96 -19.58 10.06 26.07
C ALA A 96 -20.69 9.03 26.31
N PRO A 97 -21.94 9.46 26.54
CA PRO A 97 -23.05 8.56 26.81
C PRO A 97 -23.44 7.70 25.59
N HIS A 98 -23.06 8.11 24.37
CA HIS A 98 -23.44 7.44 23.14
C HIS A 98 -22.42 7.70 22.01
N TYR A 99 -22.23 6.69 21.16
CA TYR A 99 -21.46 6.76 19.92
C TYR A 99 -22.29 6.19 18.77
N HIS A 100 -22.72 7.04 17.84
CA HIS A 100 -23.37 6.62 16.61
C HIS A 100 -22.33 6.39 15.51
N ILE A 101 -22.20 5.16 15.01
CA ILE A 101 -21.19 4.78 14.01
C ILE A 101 -21.90 4.08 12.84
N PRO A 102 -22.53 4.84 11.93
CA PRO A 102 -23.20 4.27 10.77
C PRO A 102 -22.21 3.63 9.79
N LEU A 103 -22.72 2.66 9.02
CA LEU A 103 -22.02 2.04 7.90
C LEU A 103 -22.91 2.13 6.65
N ASN A 104 -22.53 2.97 5.70
CA ASN A 104 -23.23 3.11 4.43
C ASN A 104 -22.54 2.24 3.38
N LEU A 105 -23.28 1.28 2.80
CA LEU A 105 -22.74 0.32 1.84
C LEU A 105 -23.24 0.57 0.42
N ALA A 106 -22.33 0.46 -0.54
CA ALA A 106 -22.59 0.31 -1.96
C ALA A 106 -21.77 -0.87 -2.51
N PRO A 107 -22.03 -1.36 -3.73
CA PRO A 107 -21.35 -2.55 -4.25
C PRO A 107 -19.82 -2.47 -4.26
N TYR A 108 -19.24 -1.28 -4.36
CA TYR A 108 -17.79 -1.06 -4.44
C TYR A 108 -17.27 0.08 -3.56
N SER A 109 -18.11 0.61 -2.67
CA SER A 109 -17.67 1.57 -1.65
C SER A 109 -18.41 1.32 -0.34
N PHE A 110 -17.78 1.70 0.75
CA PHE A 110 -18.48 1.93 2.00
C PHE A 110 -17.92 3.18 2.66
N THR A 111 -18.74 3.80 3.50
CA THR A 111 -18.30 4.89 4.37
C THR A 111 -18.79 4.66 5.78
N THR A 112 -18.00 5.12 6.73
CA THR A 112 -18.36 5.21 8.15
C THR A 112 -17.90 6.55 8.69
N TYR A 113 -18.52 7.00 9.77
CA TYR A 113 -18.16 8.25 10.45
C TYR A 113 -18.70 8.21 11.87
N ARG A 114 -18.22 9.11 12.73
CA ARG A 114 -18.86 9.38 14.03
C ARG A 114 -20.03 10.34 13.82
N GLY A 115 -21.25 9.86 14.00
CA GLY A 115 -22.45 10.68 14.06
C GLY A 115 -22.63 11.37 15.42
N SER A 116 -23.52 12.37 15.46
CA SER A 116 -24.02 12.99 16.68
C SER A 116 -24.95 12.06 17.45
#